data_AF-A0A957E3H0-F1
#
_entry.id   AF-A0A957E3H0-F1
#
_cell.length_a   1.000
_cell.length_b   1.000
_cell.length_c   1.000
_cell.angle_alpha   90.00
_cell.angle_beta   90.00
_cell.angle_gamma   90.00
#
_symmetry.space_group_name_H-M   'P 1'
#
loop_
_entity.id
_entity.type
_entity.pdbx_description
1 polymer ?
#
loop_
_entity_poly.entity_id
_entity_poly.type
_entity_poly.pdbx_seq_one_letter_code
_entity_poly.pdbx_strand_id
1 'polypeptide(L)'
;MEFYTHLLIIITGFIILALASNQIGHFFTRFKLPLISGFLVAGILFGPYGLDFIHARDVGDLHFVDEVSLAFIAFAAGSELYLKELRSRFKSITWVTIGLVVVIFTLTTTAVFLLASYVPFMRDMPNTLRLAVALLAGAILVARSPSSAIAIVN
;
A
#
# COMPACT_ATOMS: atom_id res chain seq x y z
N MET A 1 -12.12 1.87 32.41
CA MET A 1 -13.20 2.34 31.51
C MET A 1 -12.68 3.23 30.39
N GLU A 2 -11.75 4.15 30.66
CA GLU A 2 -11.22 5.08 29.62
C GLU A 2 -10.60 4.41 28.39
N PHE A 3 -9.89 3.28 28.55
CA PHE A 3 -9.34 2.52 27.43
C PHE A 3 -10.41 2.02 26.45
N TYR A 4 -11.51 1.47 26.95
CA TYR A 4 -12.61 1.00 26.10
C TYR A 4 -13.30 2.16 25.38
N THR A 5 -13.45 3.29 26.06
CA THR A 5 -14.01 4.51 25.46
C THR A 5 -13.12 5.03 24.33
N HIS A 6 -11.80 5.06 24.53
CA HIS A 6 -10.83 5.45 23.52
C HIS A 6 -10.89 4.55 22.28
N LEU A 7 -10.87 3.23 22.50
CA LEU A 7 -10.96 2.25 21.41
C LEU A 7 -12.27 2.40 20.62
N LEU A 8 -13.40 2.61 21.31
CA LEU A 8 -14.70 2.83 20.65
C LEU A 8 -14.70 4.11 19.80
N ILE A 9 -14.09 5.20 20.29
CA ILE A 9 -13.96 6.45 19.54
C ILE A 9 -13.12 6.22 18.27
N ILE A 10 -11.98 5.53 18.38
CA ILE A 10 -11.11 5.26 17.23
C ILE A 10 -11.82 4.38 16.20
N ILE A 11 -12.46 3.29 16.62
CA ILE A 11 -13.19 2.40 15.71
C ILE A 11 -14.33 3.16 15.02
N THR A 12 -15.09 3.96 15.76
CA THR A 12 -16.19 4.74 15.20
C THR A 12 -15.66 5.79 14.22
N GLY A 13 -14.58 6.48 14.59
CA GLY A 13 -13.88 7.43 13.72
C GLY A 13 -13.38 6.78 12.44
N PHE A 14 -12.78 5.60 12.55
CA PHE A 14 -12.33 4.82 11.39
C PHE A 14 -13.49 4.40 10.50
N ILE A 15 -14.63 3.97 11.05
CA ILE A 15 -15.82 3.62 10.26
C ILE A 15 -16.32 4.83 9.48
N ILE A 16 -16.42 5.99 10.14
CA ILE A 16 -16.82 7.25 9.49
C ILE A 16 -15.83 7.60 8.37
N LEU A 17 -14.53 7.50 8.64
CA LEU A 17 -13.48 7.73 7.66
C LEU A 17 -13.58 6.76 6.48
N ALA A 18 -13.80 5.47 6.71
CA ALA A 18 -13.94 4.46 5.67
C ALA A 18 -15.15 4.76 4.76
N LEU A 19 -16.29 5.16 5.34
CA LEU A 19 -17.48 5.56 4.58
C LEU A 19 -17.24 6.84 3.76
N ALA A 20 -16.62 7.85 4.37
CA ALA A 20 -16.26 9.09 3.68
C ALA A 20 -15.26 8.84 2.54
N SER A 21 -14.24 8.03 2.81
CA SER A 21 -13.23 7.60 1.83
C SER A 21 -13.87 6.88 0.66
N ASN A 22 -14.84 5.99 0.89
CA ASN A 22 -15.59 5.33 -0.19
C ASN A 22 -16.30 6.33 -1.11
N GLN A 23 -16.97 7.33 -0.52
CA GLN A 23 -17.66 8.37 -1.29
C GLN A 23 -16.68 9.26 -2.08
N ILE A 24 -15.55 9.63 -1.47
CA ILE A 24 -14.49 10.41 -2.12
C ILE A 24 -13.86 9.59 -3.25
N GLY A 25 -13.61 8.29 -3.04
CA GLY A 25 -13.16 7.36 -4.08
C GLY A 25 -14.06 7.40 -5.31
N HIS A 26 -15.36 7.24 -5.12
CA HIS A 26 -16.34 7.32 -6.23
C HIS A 26 -16.45 8.71 -6.85
N PHE A 27 -16.13 9.78 -6.12
CA PHE A 27 -16.03 11.10 -6.72
C PHE A 27 -14.82 11.21 -7.65
N PHE A 28 -13.69 10.60 -7.29
CA PHE A 28 -12.46 10.60 -8.09
C PHE A 28 -12.58 9.85 -9.42
N THR A 29 -13.46 8.85 -9.50
CA THR A 29 -13.71 8.15 -10.78
C THR A 29 -14.34 9.07 -11.84
N ARG A 30 -15.01 10.16 -11.44
CA ARG A 30 -15.51 11.19 -12.38
C ARG A 30 -14.37 11.89 -13.14
N PHE A 31 -13.18 11.93 -12.54
CA PHE A 31 -11.96 12.44 -13.16
C PHE A 31 -11.15 11.36 -13.88
N LYS A 32 -11.72 10.16 -14.08
CA LYS A 32 -11.05 8.98 -14.65
C LYS A 32 -9.84 8.51 -13.82
N LEU A 33 -9.87 8.75 -12.52
CA LEU A 33 -8.86 8.25 -11.59
C LEU A 33 -9.36 6.96 -10.91
N PRO A 34 -8.47 6.01 -10.59
CA PRO A 34 -8.83 4.83 -9.81
C PRO A 34 -9.36 5.21 -8.42
N LEU A 35 -10.25 4.37 -7.85
CA LEU A 35 -10.81 4.57 -6.51
C LEU A 35 -9.73 4.80 -5.44
N ILE A 36 -8.61 4.07 -5.54
CA ILE A 36 -7.50 4.14 -4.58
C ILE A 36 -6.88 5.53 -4.49
N SER A 37 -6.94 6.33 -5.57
CA SER A 37 -6.50 7.73 -5.55
C SER A 37 -7.35 8.56 -4.60
N GLY A 38 -8.68 8.38 -4.64
CA GLY A 38 -9.58 9.05 -3.69
C GLY A 38 -9.41 8.56 -2.26
N PHE A 39 -9.10 7.28 -2.06
CA PHE A 39 -8.82 6.73 -0.72
C PHE A 39 -7.55 7.33 -0.11
N LEU A 40 -6.48 7.46 -0.90
CA LEU A 40 -5.25 8.12 -0.47
C LEU A 40 -5.49 9.59 -0.13
N VAL A 41 -6.25 10.31 -0.97
CA VAL A 41 -6.60 11.71 -0.70
C VAL A 41 -7.42 11.83 0.59
N ALA A 42 -8.41 10.96 0.80
CA ALA A 42 -9.16 10.94 2.06
C ALA A 42 -8.23 10.67 3.25
N GLY A 43 -7.31 9.69 3.15
CA GLY A 43 -6.34 9.39 4.21
C GLY A 43 -5.43 10.59 4.55
N ILE A 44 -4.93 11.30 3.53
CA ILE A 44 -4.13 12.52 3.73
C ILE A 44 -4.96 13.63 4.37
N LEU A 45 -6.19 13.85 3.88
CA LEU A 45 -7.07 14.91 4.36
C LEU A 45 -7.55 14.68 5.80
N PHE A 46 -7.92 13.46 6.16
CA PHE A 46 -8.47 13.15 7.49
C PHE A 46 -7.41 12.60 8.47
N GLY A 47 -6.20 12.32 8.01
CA GLY A 47 -5.09 11.89 8.85
C GLY A 47 -4.45 13.04 9.65
N PRO A 48 -3.39 12.73 10.42
CA PRO A 48 -2.77 13.68 11.35
C PRO A 48 -2.11 14.89 10.69
N TYR A 49 -1.78 14.79 9.40
CA TYR A 49 -1.15 15.87 8.63
C TYR A 49 -2.17 16.74 7.85
N GLY A 50 -3.45 16.37 7.87
CA GLY A 50 -4.54 17.10 7.22
C GLY A 50 -5.39 17.83 8.26
N LEU A 51 -6.59 17.28 8.50
CA LEU A 51 -7.57 17.78 9.46
C LEU A 51 -7.31 17.27 10.90
N ASP A 52 -6.36 16.36 11.08
CA ASP A 52 -6.07 15.70 12.37
C ASP A 52 -7.32 15.02 12.97
N PHE A 53 -8.18 14.47 12.11
CA PHE A 53 -9.40 13.75 12.54
C PHE A 53 -9.05 12.40 13.18
N ILE A 54 -8.00 11.74 12.66
CA ILE A 54 -7.31 10.62 13.32
C ILE A 54 -5.94 11.14 13.79
N HIS A 55 -5.74 11.23 15.11
CA HIS A 55 -4.50 11.77 15.67
C HIS A 55 -3.30 10.84 15.45
N ALA A 56 -2.10 11.41 15.41
CA ALA A 56 -0.86 10.66 15.18
C ALA A 56 -0.64 9.51 16.19
N ARG A 57 -1.08 9.70 17.45
CA ARG A 57 -0.99 8.67 18.50
C ARG A 57 -1.98 7.51 18.28
N ASP A 58 -3.10 7.79 17.63
CA ASP A 58 -4.21 6.85 17.40
C ASP A 58 -3.97 5.99 16.14
N VAL A 59 -3.08 6.42 15.23
CA VAL A 59 -2.71 5.66 14.02
C VAL A 59 -2.15 4.28 14.37
N GLY A 60 -1.35 4.19 15.45
CA GLY A 60 -0.81 2.90 15.91
C GLY A 60 -1.89 1.92 16.38
N ASP A 61 -2.97 2.42 16.98
CA ASP A 61 -4.10 1.59 17.44
C ASP A 61 -4.90 0.99 16.27
N LEU A 62 -4.80 1.59 15.07
CA LEU A 62 -5.40 1.08 13.84
C LEU A 62 -4.57 -0.01 13.14
N HIS A 63 -3.37 -0.35 13.63
CA HIS A 63 -2.53 -1.40 13.02
C HIS A 63 -3.24 -2.77 12.95
N PHE A 64 -4.13 -3.07 13.91
CA PHE A 64 -4.93 -4.30 13.84
C PHE A 64 -5.83 -4.33 12.59
N VAL A 65 -6.33 -3.17 12.16
CA VAL A 65 -7.17 -3.06 10.95
C VAL A 65 -6.33 -3.36 9.72
N ASP A 66 -5.07 -2.90 9.68
CA ASP A 66 -4.15 -3.22 8.58
C ASP A 66 -3.86 -4.73 8.51
N GLU A 67 -3.60 -5.38 9.65
CA GLU A 67 -3.36 -6.83 9.72
C GLU A 67 -4.56 -7.65 9.24
N VAL A 68 -5.76 -7.30 9.72
CA VAL A 68 -7.01 -7.94 9.31
C VAL A 68 -7.27 -7.69 7.82
N SER A 69 -7.08 -6.47 7.35
CA SER A 69 -7.26 -6.10 5.94
C SER A 69 -6.29 -6.85 5.03
N LEU A 70 -5.01 -6.96 5.42
CA LEU A 70 -4.00 -7.71 4.66
C LEU A 70 -4.35 -9.19 4.58
N ALA A 71 -4.85 -9.78 5.68
CA ALA A 71 -5.33 -11.15 5.69
C ALA A 71 -6.51 -11.35 4.73
N PHE A 72 -7.49 -10.43 4.72
CA PHE A 72 -8.61 -10.46 3.79
C PHE A 72 -8.15 -10.29 2.33
N ILE A 73 -7.24 -9.36 2.04
CA ILE A 73 -6.69 -9.15 0.68
C ILE A 73 -5.97 -10.42 0.20
N ALA A 74 -5.12 -11.01 1.05
CA ALA A 74 -4.41 -12.24 0.72
C ALA A 74 -5.37 -13.42 0.49
N PHE A 75 -6.40 -13.56 1.33
CA PHE A 75 -7.42 -14.58 1.19
C PHE A 75 -8.25 -14.39 -0.09
N ALA A 76 -8.73 -13.17 -0.35
CA ALA A 76 -9.51 -12.86 -1.54
C ALA A 76 -8.71 -13.13 -2.83
N ALA A 77 -7.49 -12.60 -2.91
CA ALA A 77 -6.60 -12.84 -4.05
C ALA A 77 -6.27 -14.33 -4.23
N GLY A 78 -6.08 -15.07 -3.13
CA GLY A 78 -5.88 -16.52 -3.19
C GLY A 78 -7.13 -17.28 -3.66
N SER A 79 -8.32 -16.82 -3.28
CA SER A 79 -9.60 -17.45 -3.65
C SER A 79 -9.95 -17.27 -5.13
N GLU A 80 -9.49 -16.19 -5.77
CA GLU A 80 -9.65 -15.95 -7.21
C GLU A 80 -8.68 -16.80 -8.07
N LEU A 81 -7.63 -17.37 -7.48
CA LEU A 81 -6.60 -18.08 -8.24
C LEU A 81 -7.01 -19.53 -8.59
N TYR A 82 -7.53 -19.75 -9.80
CA TYR A 82 -7.85 -21.09 -10.28
C TYR A 82 -6.64 -21.81 -10.90
N LEU A 83 -6.01 -22.71 -10.14
CA LEU A 83 -4.79 -23.41 -10.54
C LEU A 83 -4.88 -24.16 -11.88
N LYS A 84 -6.05 -24.73 -12.22
CA LYS A 84 -6.21 -25.45 -13.50
C LYS A 84 -6.10 -24.51 -14.70
N GLU A 85 -6.62 -23.29 -14.61
CA GLU A 85 -6.46 -22.26 -15.65
C GLU A 85 -5.02 -21.78 -15.71
N LEU A 86 -4.40 -21.57 -14.55
CA LEU A 86 -3.03 -21.08 -14.45
C LEU A 86 -1.99 -22.05 -15.02
N ARG A 87 -2.24 -23.37 -14.90
CA ARG A 87 -1.30 -24.42 -15.32
C ARG A 87 -0.90 -24.28 -16.79
N SER A 88 -1.84 -23.89 -17.66
CA SER A 88 -1.59 -23.69 -19.09
C SER A 88 -0.62 -22.53 -19.38
N ARG A 89 -0.57 -21.53 -18.48
CA ARG A 89 0.25 -20.31 -18.61
C ARG A 89 1.43 -20.25 -17.64
N PHE A 90 1.63 -21.30 -16.84
CA PHE A 90 2.57 -21.30 -15.72
C PHE A 90 3.98 -20.91 -16.15
N LYS A 91 4.50 -21.48 -17.24
CA LYS A 91 5.83 -21.14 -17.77
C LYS A 91 5.96 -19.66 -18.11
N SER A 92 4.93 -19.07 -18.74
CA SER A 92 4.93 -17.64 -19.08
C SER A 92 4.88 -16.78 -17.83
N ILE A 93 4.01 -17.12 -16.87
CA ILE A 93 3.90 -16.42 -15.59
C ILE A 93 5.22 -16.48 -14.83
N THR A 94 5.85 -17.65 -14.72
CA THR A 94 7.15 -17.80 -14.05
C THR A 94 8.22 -16.92 -14.69
N TRP A 95 8.35 -16.91 -16.02
CA TRP A 95 9.35 -16.09 -16.71
C TRP A 95 9.09 -14.60 -16.52
N VAL A 96 7.84 -14.16 -16.62
CA VAL A 96 7.46 -12.76 -16.40
C VAL A 96 7.74 -12.37 -14.94
N THR A 97 7.36 -13.19 -13.98
CA THR A 97 7.58 -12.92 -12.55
C THR A 97 9.07 -12.88 -12.22
N ILE A 98 9.88 -13.84 -12.70
CA ILE A 98 11.34 -13.82 -12.48
C ILE A 98 11.95 -12.57 -13.12
N GLY A 99 11.57 -12.25 -14.36
CA GLY A 99 12.05 -11.05 -15.04
C GLY A 99 11.68 -9.79 -14.28
N LEU A 100 10.43 -9.67 -13.82
CA LEU A 100 9.96 -8.53 -13.04
C LEU A 100 10.70 -8.43 -11.70
N VAL A 101 10.82 -9.53 -10.96
CA VAL A 101 11.53 -9.56 -9.68
C VAL A 101 12.99 -9.16 -9.89
N VAL A 102 13.73 -9.80 -10.79
CA VAL A 102 15.16 -9.50 -10.97
C VAL A 102 15.37 -8.08 -11.51
N VAL A 103 14.67 -7.69 -12.58
CA VAL A 103 14.91 -6.42 -13.26
C VAL A 103 14.39 -5.26 -12.41
N ILE A 104 13.15 -5.31 -11.92
CA ILE A 104 12.59 -4.21 -11.13
C ILE A 104 13.33 -4.10 -9.80
N PHE A 105 13.57 -5.21 -9.08
CA PHE A 105 14.27 -5.15 -7.79
C PHE A 105 15.65 -4.51 -7.92
N THR A 106 16.43 -4.96 -8.92
CA THR A 106 17.78 -4.41 -9.14
C THR A 106 17.72 -2.95 -9.55
N LEU A 107 16.89 -2.60 -10.55
CA LEU A 107 16.76 -1.22 -11.01
C LEU A 107 16.31 -0.28 -9.90
N THR A 108 15.28 -0.63 -9.13
CA THR A 108 14.75 0.24 -8.07
C THR A 108 15.72 0.33 -6.90
N THR A 109 16.37 -0.77 -6.52
CA THR A 109 17.40 -0.76 -5.46
C THR A 109 18.56 0.15 -5.88
N THR A 110 19.09 -0.02 -7.09
CA THR A 110 20.17 0.82 -7.61
C THR A 110 19.74 2.28 -7.70
N ALA A 111 18.54 2.57 -8.21
CA ALA A 111 18.03 3.94 -8.31
C ALA A 111 17.91 4.61 -6.94
N VAL A 112 17.31 3.94 -5.95
CA VAL A 112 17.17 4.48 -4.59
C VAL A 112 18.53 4.68 -3.92
N PHE A 113 19.48 3.76 -4.13
CA PHE A 113 20.83 3.90 -3.60
C PHE A 113 21.58 5.08 -4.23
N LEU A 114 21.49 5.27 -5.54
CA LEU A 114 22.12 6.40 -6.23
C LEU A 114 21.49 7.75 -5.86
N LEU A 115 20.17 7.76 -5.61
CA LEU A 115 19.44 8.95 -5.19
C LEU A 115 19.51 9.20 -3.67
N ALA A 116 20.15 8.32 -2.90
CA ALA A 116 20.20 8.39 -1.44
C ALA A 116 20.76 9.73 -0.91
N SER A 117 21.67 10.37 -1.64
CA SER A 117 22.23 11.68 -1.26
C SER A 117 21.23 12.84 -1.37
N TYR A 118 20.19 12.69 -2.19
CA TYR A 118 19.13 13.68 -2.37
C TYR A 118 17.96 13.49 -1.40
N VAL A 119 17.87 12.33 -0.75
CA VAL A 119 16.80 12.02 0.21
C VAL A 119 17.22 12.52 1.60
N PRO A 120 16.49 13.47 2.23
CA PRO A 120 16.92 14.13 3.46
C PRO A 120 17.32 13.17 4.58
N PHE A 121 16.56 12.10 4.82
CA PHE A 121 16.85 11.15 5.89
C PHE A 121 18.00 10.18 5.57
N MET A 122 18.31 9.94 4.29
CA MET A 122 19.39 9.03 3.87
C MET A 122 20.74 9.73 3.66
N ARG A 123 20.72 11.06 3.59
CA ARG A 123 21.89 11.88 3.26
C ARG A 123 23.04 11.71 4.23
N ASP A 124 22.77 11.60 5.53
CA ASP A 124 23.81 11.48 6.55
C ASP A 124 24.06 10.02 6.98
N MET A 125 23.38 9.06 6.34
CA MET A 125 23.54 7.64 6.64
C MET A 125 24.83 7.06 6.03
N PRO A 126 25.51 6.12 6.72
CA PRO A 126 26.60 5.34 6.12
C PRO A 126 26.07 4.49 4.95
N ASN A 127 26.96 4.17 4.00
CA ASN A 127 26.61 3.44 2.77
C ASN A 127 25.90 2.11 3.04
N THR A 128 26.24 1.40 4.11
CA THR A 128 25.59 0.15 4.50
C THR A 128 24.10 0.36 4.82
N LEU A 129 23.76 1.43 5.55
CA LEU A 129 22.37 1.75 5.88
C LEU A 129 21.60 2.25 4.66
N ARG A 130 22.25 3.05 3.79
CA ARG A 130 21.65 3.45 2.51
C ARG A 130 21.31 2.24 1.64
N LEU A 131 22.20 1.26 1.57
CA LEU A 131 21.96 0.02 0.84
C LEU A 131 20.81 -0.78 1.45
N ALA A 132 20.73 -0.88 2.79
CA ALA A 132 19.63 -1.56 3.47
C ALA A 132 18.26 -0.93 3.14
N VAL A 133 18.16 0.40 3.24
CA VAL A 133 16.94 1.14 2.87
C VAL A 133 16.62 0.97 1.38
N ALA A 134 17.62 1.00 0.51
CA ALA A 134 17.44 0.79 -0.92
C ALA A 134 16.94 -0.63 -1.26
N LEU A 135 17.45 -1.66 -0.58
CA LEU A 135 16.98 -3.05 -0.73
C LEU A 135 15.53 -3.20 -0.25
N LEU A 136 15.17 -2.57 0.87
CA LEU A 136 13.79 -2.53 1.37
C LEU A 136 12.86 -1.85 0.36
N ALA A 137 13.26 -0.68 -0.15
CA ALA A 137 12.50 0.03 -1.18
C ALA A 137 12.34 -0.82 -2.45
N GLY A 138 13.41 -1.53 -2.86
CA GLY A 138 13.35 -2.45 -3.98
C GLY A 138 12.36 -3.60 -3.77
N ALA A 139 12.34 -4.20 -2.57
CA ALA A 139 11.39 -5.24 -2.23
C ALA A 139 9.93 -4.75 -2.29
N ILE A 140 9.66 -3.54 -1.78
CA ILE A 140 8.31 -2.93 -1.79
C ILE A 140 7.87 -2.61 -3.22
N LEU A 141 8.74 -2.01 -4.05
CA LEU A 141 8.40 -1.55 -5.40
C LEU A 141 8.22 -2.67 -6.42
N VAL A 142 8.77 -3.87 -6.15
CA VAL A 142 8.56 -5.05 -7.00
C VAL A 142 7.13 -5.59 -6.90
N ALA A 143 6.48 -5.42 -5.74
CA ALA A 143 5.13 -5.91 -5.53
C ALA A 143 4.13 -5.26 -6.50
N ARG A 144 3.28 -6.08 -7.13
CA ARG A 144 2.22 -5.63 -8.04
C ARG A 144 0.86 -6.09 -7.54
N SER A 145 -0.10 -5.17 -7.50
CA SER A 145 -1.49 -5.47 -7.15
C SER A 145 -2.31 -5.77 -8.41
N PRO A 146 -2.92 -6.97 -8.54
CA PRO A 146 -3.85 -7.29 -9.63
C PRO A 146 -5.06 -6.35 -9.67
N SER A 147 -5.60 -5.99 -8.49
CA SER A 147 -6.78 -5.13 -8.41
C SER A 147 -6.53 -3.74 -8.98
N SER A 148 -5.33 -3.18 -8.76
CA SER A 148 -4.94 -1.88 -9.34
C SER A 148 -4.82 -1.93 -10.86
N ALA A 149 -4.35 -3.05 -11.43
CA ALA A 149 -4.28 -3.22 -12.88
C ALA A 149 -5.69 -3.34 -13.48
N ILE A 150 -6.56 -4.16 -12.87
CA ILE A 150 -7.96 -4.33 -13.31
C ILE A 150 -8.71 -2.99 -13.26
N ALA A 151 -8.51 -2.19 -12.22
CA ALA A 151 -9.17 -0.89 -12.06
C ALA A 151 -8.80 0.17 -13.11
N ILE A 152 -7.72 -0.04 -13.88
CA ILE A 152 -7.29 0.87 -14.97
C ILE A 152 -7.71 0.31 -16.33
N VAL A 153 -7.75 -1.01 -16.48
CA VAL A 153 -8.03 -1.69 -17.75
C VAL A 153 -9.53 -1.85 -18.02
N ASN A 154 -10.35 -1.96 -16.97
CA ASN A 154 -11.82 -2.00 -17.03
C ASN A 154 -12.44 -0.62 -16.84
#